data_AF-A0A563DB99-F1
#
_entry.id   AF-A0A563DB99-F1
#
_cell.length_a   1.000
_cell.length_b   1.000
_cell.length_c   1.000
_cell.angle_alpha   90.00
_cell.angle_beta   90.00
_cell.angle_gamma   90.00
#
_symmetry.space_group_name_H-M   'P 1'
#
loop_
_entity.id
_entity.type
_entity.pdbx_description
1 polymer ?
#
loop_
_entity_poly.entity_id
_entity_poly.type
_entity_poly.pdbx_seq_one_letter_code
_entity_poly.pdbx_strand_id
1 'polypeptide(L)'
;MSEGRKMPTPGDLFGATKCPGREASVRESSDDANPDDTVASAAVLDHTRDDVPAEKLQRLGALDENGELTEIGRRMEQFAGESPEHARMLAEAERFPETVRMQVAAIVALQKIPADLVVYGSKKRPCKERWRNLIDSEHNDSDWLKQLEVLASIQNMPREELLGYDIRPGVPGKVKRELRRLKNQQGLAECDLTLPSDEERKQIVKCIIAGSADKLWRQINIRDLVPSYRWRSEVFAVDTYRLMDTNRGNLYRNSEGEERKPSRRSRVKAGGFVVADTEDIRFRKNGEEVVIPVLKGITNVSLEDLAEVAPQLFRDIDKGFAVGGDGRPVKLVESAVDNKLYKLGERKVAAEPSEEMADFVVKKIAKEHRWELIGEANSQLSRLARKSGQEFREFSDEDLETRIAEHLAEVGLTDETGELRTIDDIAKGVAKFNAAESCGQDVLDEINRLYPDYVESNGRELPVEYARDGEYIGPYFDHGTVGVDNILDVYPKDTTIPSGQQIMCQTKKHEFIGDQTWTSLVIVLPEEVREKARKIRARQQKQEEAAKRERAFYADVENAIAWMESFGNKLPVELQKQRLALTIDLRYVAYEDENSAEKLNELITKVTSWCAACGEHQSLSKAWNNVKV
;
A
#
# COMPACT_ATOMS: atom_id res chain seq x y z
N MET A 1 51.12 48.87 0.19
CA MET A 1 49.92 49.59 -0.27
C MET A 1 49.71 49.20 -1.73
N SER A 2 49.07 48.06 -1.97
CA SER A 2 47.63 47.93 -2.28
C SER A 2 47.34 48.31 -3.74
N GLU A 3 47.66 47.42 -4.67
CA GLU A 3 47.08 47.44 -6.02
C GLU A 3 45.96 46.39 -6.10
N GLY A 4 44.79 46.86 -6.53
CA GLY A 4 43.53 46.13 -6.47
C GLY A 4 43.49 44.92 -7.40
N ARG A 5 43.17 43.76 -6.81
CA ARG A 5 42.74 42.58 -7.55
C ARG A 5 41.40 42.88 -8.24
N LYS A 6 41.38 42.86 -9.57
CA LYS A 6 40.16 42.65 -10.35
C LYS A 6 39.71 41.20 -10.13
N MET A 7 38.51 41.02 -9.56
CA MET A 7 37.83 39.72 -9.51
C MET A 7 37.45 39.30 -10.94
N PRO A 8 37.61 38.01 -11.33
CA PRO A 8 37.10 37.52 -12.60
C PRO A 8 35.58 37.29 -12.50
N THR A 9 34.86 37.74 -13.53
CA THR A 9 33.41 37.56 -13.71
C THR A 9 33.10 36.12 -14.16
N PRO A 10 32.02 35.47 -13.70
CA PRO A 10 31.61 34.15 -14.20
C PRO A 10 30.93 34.28 -15.57
N GLY A 11 31.31 33.46 -16.56
CA GLY A 11 30.48 33.32 -17.78
C GLY A 11 31.14 32.99 -19.13
N ASP A 12 32.47 32.92 -19.27
CA ASP A 12 33.08 32.94 -20.63
C ASP A 12 33.99 31.74 -21.00
N LEU A 13 33.86 30.56 -20.37
CA LEU A 13 34.76 29.43 -20.65
C LEU A 13 34.20 28.31 -21.55
N PHE A 14 32.89 28.27 -21.78
CA PHE A 14 32.24 27.34 -22.70
C PHE A 14 31.37 28.16 -23.65
N GLY A 15 31.79 28.28 -24.91
CA GLY A 15 31.30 29.31 -25.83
C GLY A 15 29.77 29.41 -25.93
N ALA A 16 29.28 30.64 -26.09
CA ALA A 16 27.89 30.92 -26.38
C ALA A 16 27.41 30.13 -27.61
N THR A 17 26.34 29.36 -27.42
CA THR A 17 25.58 28.74 -28.51
C THR A 17 24.99 29.84 -29.39
N LYS A 18 25.41 29.93 -30.65
CA LYS A 18 24.71 30.74 -31.65
C LYS A 18 23.35 30.10 -31.93
N CYS A 19 22.28 30.73 -31.44
CA CYS A 19 20.92 30.44 -31.89
C CYS A 19 20.83 30.59 -33.43
N PRO A 20 20.23 29.64 -34.17
CA PRO A 20 19.95 29.84 -35.58
C PRO A 20 18.67 30.67 -35.71
N GLY A 21 18.78 31.88 -36.24
CA GLY A 21 17.64 32.61 -36.80
C GLY A 21 17.57 34.09 -36.44
N ARG A 22 18.16 34.94 -37.30
CA ARG A 22 17.45 36.09 -37.88
C ARG A 22 18.24 36.68 -39.04
N GLU A 23 17.45 37.16 -40.00
CA GLU A 23 17.76 37.51 -41.37
C GLU A 23 18.94 38.46 -41.59
N ALA A 24 19.57 38.26 -42.74
CA ALA A 24 20.56 39.14 -43.32
C ALA A 24 20.02 40.56 -43.50
N SER A 25 20.83 41.54 -43.11
CA SER A 25 20.80 42.87 -43.72
C SER A 25 22.22 43.32 -44.03
N VAL A 26 22.48 43.41 -45.32
CA VAL A 26 23.62 44.03 -45.99
C VAL A 26 23.91 45.43 -45.44
N ARG A 27 25.18 45.73 -45.21
CA ARG A 27 25.76 47.07 -45.43
C ARG A 27 27.27 46.99 -45.63
N GLU A 28 27.68 47.41 -46.82
CA GLU A 28 29.06 47.67 -47.24
C GLU A 28 29.62 48.93 -46.57
N SER A 29 30.95 48.97 -46.40
CA SER A 29 31.85 50.15 -46.33
C SER A 29 33.18 49.65 -45.74
N SER A 30 34.24 49.39 -46.51
CA SER A 30 35.19 50.31 -47.18
C SER A 30 36.02 51.15 -46.20
N ASP A 31 37.30 50.78 -46.01
CA ASP A 31 38.47 51.62 -46.37
C ASP A 31 39.76 51.25 -45.63
N ASP A 32 40.79 51.11 -46.48
CA ASP A 32 42.25 51.11 -46.34
C ASP A 32 42.90 51.72 -45.07
N ALA A 33 43.97 51.08 -44.57
CA ALA A 33 45.36 51.55 -44.77
C ALA A 33 46.42 50.90 -43.83
N ASN A 34 47.41 50.30 -44.49
CA ASN A 34 48.86 50.21 -44.22
C ASN A 34 49.47 49.23 -43.17
N PRO A 35 50.57 48.52 -43.53
CA PRO A 35 51.31 47.58 -42.68
C PRO A 35 52.64 48.18 -42.14
N ASP A 36 53.35 47.35 -41.37
CA ASP A 36 54.68 47.52 -40.74
C ASP A 36 54.76 48.32 -39.43
N ASP A 37 54.88 47.58 -38.31
CA ASP A 37 56.18 47.52 -37.63
C ASP A 37 56.31 46.29 -36.69
N THR A 38 57.35 45.52 -37.00
CA THR A 38 57.94 44.34 -36.36
C THR A 38 58.20 44.50 -34.86
N VAL A 39 57.85 43.51 -34.01
CA VAL A 39 58.75 42.82 -33.03
C VAL A 39 58.09 41.52 -32.52
N ALA A 40 58.67 40.40 -32.94
CA ALA A 40 58.89 39.11 -32.27
C ALA A 40 57.96 38.58 -31.15
N SER A 41 57.58 37.31 -31.36
CA SER A 41 57.33 36.25 -30.36
C SER A 41 55.87 36.02 -29.91
N ALA A 42 55.12 35.29 -30.74
CA ALA A 42 54.08 34.35 -30.28
C ALA A 42 53.72 33.34 -31.37
N ALA A 43 54.72 32.60 -31.87
CA ALA A 43 54.44 31.22 -32.30
C ALA A 43 54.46 30.37 -31.02
N VAL A 44 53.63 29.32 -30.97
CA VAL A 44 53.37 28.38 -29.84
C VAL A 44 52.08 28.74 -29.08
N LEU A 45 50.93 28.33 -29.63
CA LEU A 45 50.11 27.19 -29.17
C LEU A 45 48.79 27.20 -29.95
N ASP A 46 48.85 26.75 -31.21
CA ASP A 46 47.68 26.24 -31.92
C ASP A 46 47.39 24.83 -31.36
N HIS A 47 46.58 24.77 -30.31
CA HIS A 47 45.99 23.54 -29.79
C HIS A 47 44.48 23.75 -29.79
N THR A 48 43.87 23.32 -30.89
CA THR A 48 42.49 22.83 -30.98
C THR A 48 41.92 22.40 -29.62
N ARG A 49 41.19 23.29 -28.94
CA ARG A 49 40.15 22.87 -28.00
C ARG A 49 39.02 22.38 -28.87
N ASP A 50 39.01 21.08 -29.17
CA ASP A 50 37.86 20.45 -29.81
C ASP A 50 36.63 20.78 -28.96
N ASP A 51 35.64 21.47 -29.54
CA ASP A 51 34.38 21.78 -28.88
C ASP A 51 33.73 20.47 -28.41
N VAL A 52 33.71 20.24 -27.09
CA VAL A 52 33.04 19.08 -26.51
C VAL A 52 31.55 19.20 -26.86
N PRO A 53 30.93 18.19 -27.50
CA PRO A 53 29.51 18.28 -27.88
C PRO A 53 28.63 18.56 -26.66
N ALA A 54 27.71 19.53 -26.78
CA ALA A 54 26.79 19.89 -25.69
C ALA A 54 25.98 18.68 -25.19
N GLU A 55 25.59 17.76 -26.09
CA GLU A 55 24.92 16.50 -25.76
C GLU A 55 25.74 15.63 -24.78
N LYS A 56 27.07 15.61 -24.93
CA LYS A 56 27.95 14.85 -24.03
C LYS A 56 27.96 15.48 -22.64
N LEU A 57 28.02 16.79 -22.55
CA LEU A 57 27.97 17.53 -21.28
C LEU A 57 26.60 17.36 -20.60
N GLN A 58 25.51 17.35 -21.36
CA GLN A 58 24.17 17.03 -20.85
C GLN A 58 24.11 15.59 -20.31
N ARG A 59 24.62 14.60 -21.04
CA ARG A 59 24.66 13.20 -20.57
C ARG A 59 25.47 13.01 -19.29
N LEU A 60 26.56 13.77 -19.12
CA LEU A 60 27.35 13.79 -17.87
C LEU A 60 26.67 14.56 -16.73
N GLY A 61 25.58 15.27 -17.00
CA GLY A 61 24.83 16.08 -16.04
C GLY A 61 25.46 17.45 -15.78
N ALA A 62 26.43 17.88 -16.59
CA ALA A 62 27.06 19.20 -16.48
C ALA A 62 26.14 20.33 -16.95
N LEU A 63 25.30 20.04 -17.95
CA LEU A 63 24.30 20.94 -18.49
C LEU A 63 22.89 20.36 -18.31
N ASP A 64 21.90 21.21 -18.13
CA ASP A 64 20.48 20.82 -18.12
C ASP A 64 19.88 20.76 -19.54
N GLU A 65 18.57 20.52 -19.61
CA GLU A 65 17.82 20.43 -20.88
C GLU A 65 17.85 21.73 -21.69
N ASN A 66 17.98 22.88 -21.03
CA ASN A 66 18.08 24.20 -21.67
C ASN A 66 19.52 24.56 -22.07
N GLY A 67 20.50 23.72 -21.69
CA GLY A 67 21.92 23.96 -21.91
C GLY A 67 22.55 24.87 -20.86
N GLU A 68 21.88 25.07 -19.71
CA GLU A 68 22.42 25.86 -18.59
C GLU A 68 23.29 25.01 -17.66
N LEU A 69 24.24 25.66 -16.99
CA LEU A 69 25.22 25.00 -16.13
C LEU A 69 24.58 24.52 -14.80
N THR A 70 24.64 23.22 -14.55
CA THR A 70 24.12 22.60 -13.32
C THR A 70 25.08 22.77 -12.14
N GLU A 71 24.65 22.36 -10.94
CA GLU A 71 25.55 22.29 -9.77
C GLU A 71 26.71 21.30 -10.01
N ILE A 72 26.44 20.17 -10.65
CA ILE A 72 27.47 19.20 -11.06
C ILE A 72 28.44 19.86 -12.04
N GLY A 73 27.92 20.58 -13.03
CA GLY A 73 28.72 21.35 -13.98
C GLY A 73 29.67 22.33 -13.29
N ARG A 74 29.18 23.09 -12.31
CA ARG A 74 30.00 24.00 -11.49
C ARG A 74 31.11 23.27 -10.70
N ARG A 75 30.83 22.08 -10.16
CA ARG A 75 31.88 21.29 -9.49
C ARG A 75 32.93 20.77 -10.48
N MET A 76 32.51 20.36 -11.67
CA MET A 76 33.42 19.94 -12.74
C MET A 76 34.37 21.06 -13.18
N GLU A 77 34.01 22.33 -13.05
CA GLU A 77 34.87 23.47 -13.39
C GLU A 77 36.18 23.50 -12.57
N GLN A 78 36.18 22.98 -11.33
CA GLN A 78 37.38 22.85 -10.51
C GLN A 78 38.44 21.93 -11.15
N PHE A 79 37.98 21.07 -12.08
CA PHE A 79 38.78 20.11 -12.83
C PHE A 79 38.83 20.43 -14.33
N ALA A 80 38.66 21.70 -14.73
CA ALA A 80 38.66 22.11 -16.15
C ALA A 80 39.95 21.78 -16.93
N GLY A 81 41.04 21.41 -16.25
CA GLY A 81 42.26 20.87 -16.86
C GLY A 81 42.19 19.37 -17.24
N GLU A 82 41.11 18.69 -16.87
CA GLU A 82 40.82 17.28 -17.19
C GLU A 82 39.79 17.15 -18.31
N SER A 83 39.64 15.95 -18.87
CA SER A 83 38.52 15.67 -19.79
C SER A 83 37.19 15.70 -19.02
N PRO A 84 36.05 15.99 -19.69
CA PRO A 84 34.74 16.03 -19.06
C PRO A 84 34.39 14.79 -18.24
N GLU A 85 34.74 13.60 -18.74
CA GLU A 85 34.54 12.33 -18.03
C GLU A 85 35.32 12.27 -16.72
N HIS A 86 36.61 12.55 -16.76
CA HIS A 86 37.47 12.55 -15.58
C HIS A 86 37.06 13.65 -14.59
N ALA A 87 36.72 14.85 -15.08
CA ALA A 87 36.21 15.94 -14.26
C ALA A 87 34.92 15.52 -13.53
N ARG A 88 34.00 14.83 -14.21
CA ARG A 88 32.78 14.30 -13.61
C ARG A 88 33.06 13.21 -12.56
N MET A 89 34.02 12.31 -12.79
CA MET A 89 34.45 11.32 -11.79
C MET A 89 35.01 11.98 -10.53
N LEU A 90 35.89 12.98 -10.70
CA LEU A 90 36.52 13.69 -9.58
C LEU A 90 35.50 14.54 -8.80
N ALA A 91 34.59 15.21 -9.51
CA ALA A 91 33.51 15.98 -8.90
C ALA A 91 32.52 15.10 -8.11
N GLU A 92 32.21 13.89 -8.60
CA GLU A 92 31.39 12.94 -7.83
C GLU A 92 32.13 12.47 -6.56
N ALA A 93 33.44 12.26 -6.67
CA ALA A 93 34.26 11.79 -5.56
C ALA A 93 34.29 12.78 -4.37
N GLU A 94 34.03 14.07 -4.59
CA GLU A 94 33.95 15.09 -3.52
C GLU A 94 32.94 14.75 -2.42
N ARG A 95 31.93 13.94 -2.73
CA ARG A 95 30.91 13.49 -1.77
C ARG A 95 31.42 12.42 -0.79
N PHE A 96 32.58 11.83 -1.06
CA PHE A 96 33.12 10.68 -0.33
C PHE A 96 34.37 11.02 0.49
N PRO A 97 34.77 10.14 1.43
CA PRO A 97 35.97 10.33 2.22
C PRO A 97 37.24 10.55 1.37
N GLU A 98 38.27 11.13 1.99
CA GLU A 98 39.56 11.39 1.34
C GLU A 98 40.21 10.13 0.75
N THR A 99 40.01 8.96 1.36
CA THR A 99 40.49 7.67 0.84
C THR A 99 39.90 7.36 -0.54
N VAL A 100 38.59 7.50 -0.69
CA VAL A 100 37.87 7.28 -1.96
C VAL A 100 38.28 8.32 -3.00
N ARG A 101 38.38 9.60 -2.61
CA ARG A 101 38.87 10.66 -3.51
C ARG A 101 40.25 10.34 -4.08
N MET A 102 41.14 9.84 -3.24
CA MET A 102 42.48 9.41 -3.64
C MET A 102 42.45 8.19 -4.57
N GLN A 103 41.59 7.21 -4.29
CA GLN A 103 41.41 6.02 -5.11
C GLN A 103 40.81 6.34 -6.49
N VAL A 104 39.83 7.24 -6.56
CA VAL A 104 39.25 7.73 -7.82
C VAL A 104 40.28 8.53 -8.62
N ALA A 105 41.07 9.39 -7.97
CA ALA A 105 42.16 10.10 -8.63
C ALA A 105 43.22 9.14 -9.21
N ALA A 106 43.49 8.02 -8.53
CA ALA A 106 44.38 6.99 -9.05
C ALA A 106 43.80 6.26 -10.27
N ILE A 107 42.49 6.01 -10.31
CA ILE A 107 41.80 5.48 -11.48
C ILE A 107 41.86 6.46 -12.65
N VAL A 108 41.60 7.75 -12.43
CA VAL A 108 41.74 8.78 -13.47
C VAL A 108 43.18 8.81 -13.99
N ALA A 109 44.18 8.75 -13.12
CA ALA A 109 45.59 8.66 -13.52
C ALA A 109 45.89 7.40 -14.35
N LEU A 110 45.28 6.25 -14.04
CA LEU A 110 45.38 5.02 -14.83
C LEU A 110 44.74 5.17 -16.22
N GLN A 111 43.56 5.78 -16.30
CA GLN A 111 42.82 6.01 -17.55
C GLN A 111 43.57 6.95 -18.51
N LYS A 112 44.25 7.97 -17.98
CA LYS A 112 45.04 8.92 -18.78
C LYS A 112 46.29 8.30 -19.42
N ILE A 113 46.75 7.15 -18.94
CA ILE A 113 47.98 6.53 -19.45
C ILE A 113 47.62 5.56 -20.58
N PRO A 114 48.11 5.79 -21.81
CA PRO A 114 47.71 4.97 -22.97
C PRO A 114 48.25 3.53 -22.90
N ALA A 115 49.25 3.27 -22.07
CA ALA A 115 49.85 1.95 -21.91
C ALA A 115 49.23 1.21 -20.71
N ASP A 116 48.75 -0.01 -20.94
CA ASP A 116 48.22 -0.86 -19.87
C ASP A 116 49.29 -1.12 -18.79
N LEU A 117 48.86 -1.06 -17.52
CA LEU A 117 49.69 -1.37 -16.35
C LEU A 117 50.23 -2.80 -16.39
N VAL A 118 49.39 -3.73 -16.83
CA VAL A 118 49.65 -5.18 -16.84
C VAL A 118 50.01 -5.70 -18.23
N VAL A 119 50.71 -6.82 -18.28
CA VAL A 119 51.01 -7.55 -19.50
C VAL A 119 50.03 -8.71 -19.66
N TYR A 120 49.46 -8.82 -20.86
CA TYR A 120 48.58 -9.92 -21.24
C TYR A 120 49.35 -10.95 -22.07
N GLY A 121 49.03 -12.22 -21.86
CA GLY A 121 49.68 -13.31 -22.57
C GLY A 121 49.25 -13.33 -24.03
N SER A 122 50.20 -13.52 -24.93
CA SER A 122 49.91 -13.76 -26.35
C SER A 122 50.60 -15.03 -26.84
N LYS A 123 50.19 -15.55 -28.00
CA LYS A 123 50.87 -16.71 -28.61
C LYS A 123 52.37 -16.44 -28.85
N LYS A 124 52.75 -15.19 -29.17
CA LYS A 124 54.16 -14.80 -29.43
C LYS A 124 54.92 -14.48 -28.14
N ARG A 125 54.22 -14.04 -27.10
CA ARG A 125 54.78 -13.70 -25.78
C ARG A 125 53.92 -14.35 -24.70
N PRO A 126 54.12 -15.65 -24.43
CA PRO A 126 53.37 -16.32 -23.38
C PRO A 126 53.78 -15.72 -22.04
N CYS A 127 52.81 -15.17 -21.29
CA CYS A 127 52.98 -14.80 -19.90
C CYS A 127 51.90 -15.50 -19.06
N LYS A 128 52.16 -15.63 -17.76
CA LYS A 128 51.24 -16.34 -16.84
C LYS A 128 50.15 -15.43 -16.28
N GLU A 129 50.22 -14.13 -16.55
CA GLU A 129 49.28 -13.11 -16.04
C GLU A 129 49.27 -13.12 -14.51
N ARG A 130 50.46 -13.19 -13.89
CA ARG A 130 50.62 -13.36 -12.44
C ARG A 130 50.07 -12.21 -11.62
N TRP A 131 49.88 -11.04 -12.22
CA TRP A 131 49.15 -9.92 -11.63
C TRP A 131 47.71 -10.28 -11.22
N ARG A 132 47.11 -11.36 -11.76
CA ARG A 132 45.82 -11.89 -11.29
C ARG A 132 45.85 -12.40 -9.85
N ASN A 133 47.04 -12.72 -9.32
CA ASN A 133 47.19 -13.11 -7.92
C ASN A 133 47.18 -11.90 -6.97
N LEU A 134 47.20 -10.67 -7.51
CA LEU A 134 47.19 -9.41 -6.74
C LEU A 134 45.80 -8.77 -6.69
N ILE A 135 44.81 -9.38 -7.32
CA ILE A 135 43.44 -8.87 -7.36
C ILE A 135 42.52 -9.83 -6.63
N ASP A 136 41.45 -9.27 -6.08
CA ASP A 136 40.41 -10.07 -5.46
C ASP A 136 39.53 -10.72 -6.54
N SER A 137 39.39 -12.05 -6.50
CA SER A 137 38.53 -12.77 -7.46
C SER A 137 37.05 -12.78 -7.08
N GLU A 138 36.69 -12.42 -5.85
CA GLU A 138 35.29 -12.47 -5.37
C GLU A 138 34.44 -11.35 -5.98
N HIS A 139 35.04 -10.19 -6.24
CA HIS A 139 34.32 -9.04 -6.80
C HIS A 139 34.38 -8.98 -8.32
N ASN A 140 33.21 -8.88 -8.93
CA ASN A 140 33.01 -8.80 -10.37
C ASN A 140 32.34 -7.47 -10.78
N ASP A 141 32.99 -6.36 -10.49
CA ASP A 141 32.38 -5.03 -10.55
C ASP A 141 33.03 -4.09 -11.58
N SER A 142 34.35 -3.88 -11.56
CA SER A 142 35.02 -2.96 -12.49
C SER A 142 36.45 -3.35 -12.84
N ASP A 143 36.76 -3.31 -14.14
CA ASP A 143 38.13 -3.41 -14.66
C ASP A 143 39.05 -2.33 -14.09
N TRP A 144 38.53 -1.13 -13.83
CA TRP A 144 39.30 -0.03 -13.28
C TRP A 144 39.62 -0.25 -11.81
N LEU A 145 38.69 -0.84 -11.04
CA LEU A 145 38.97 -1.27 -9.67
C LEU A 145 40.01 -2.39 -9.62
N LYS A 146 39.95 -3.36 -10.54
CA LYS A 146 41.01 -4.38 -10.63
C LYS A 146 42.37 -3.80 -10.98
N GLN A 147 42.44 -2.73 -11.77
CA GLN A 147 43.70 -2.02 -12.00
C GLN A 147 44.16 -1.21 -10.78
N LEU A 148 43.23 -0.66 -10.02
CA LEU A 148 43.52 0.01 -8.76
C LEU A 148 44.09 -0.97 -7.72
N GLU A 149 43.51 -2.16 -7.58
CA GLU A 149 43.99 -3.24 -6.69
C GLU A 149 45.43 -3.64 -7.04
N VAL A 150 45.73 -3.82 -8.34
CA VAL A 150 47.11 -4.07 -8.81
C VAL A 150 48.02 -2.91 -8.44
N LEU A 151 47.61 -1.66 -8.75
CA LEU A 151 48.42 -0.48 -8.47
C LEU A 151 48.72 -0.33 -6.97
N ALA A 152 47.73 -0.55 -6.12
CA ALA A 152 47.87 -0.48 -4.67
C ALA A 152 48.86 -1.53 -4.15
N SER A 153 48.77 -2.76 -4.65
CA SER A 153 49.61 -3.90 -4.23
C SER A 153 51.08 -3.73 -4.61
N ILE A 154 51.40 -2.93 -5.64
CA ILE A 154 52.74 -2.90 -6.24
C ILE A 154 53.55 -1.65 -5.84
N GLN A 155 53.00 -0.77 -5.00
CA GLN A 155 53.58 0.56 -4.70
C GLN A 155 55.01 0.52 -4.17
N ASN A 156 55.37 -0.55 -3.47
CA ASN A 156 56.65 -0.72 -2.81
C ASN A 156 57.50 -1.84 -3.44
N MET A 157 57.11 -2.37 -4.60
CA MET A 157 57.84 -3.45 -5.28
C MET A 157 58.99 -2.89 -6.14
N PRO A 158 60.20 -3.47 -6.08
CA PRO A 158 61.30 -3.16 -6.97
C PRO A 158 61.01 -3.63 -8.41
N ARG A 159 61.77 -3.12 -9.37
CA ARG A 159 61.59 -3.37 -10.81
C ARG A 159 61.61 -4.85 -11.17
N GLU A 160 62.47 -5.63 -10.52
CA GLU A 160 62.63 -7.06 -10.74
C GLU A 160 61.38 -7.83 -10.31
N GLU A 161 60.77 -7.43 -9.20
CA GLU A 161 59.54 -8.01 -8.67
C GLU A 161 58.33 -7.66 -9.56
N LEU A 162 58.26 -6.43 -10.06
CA LEU A 162 57.22 -6.02 -11.03
C LEU A 162 57.22 -6.91 -12.28
N LEU A 163 58.41 -7.20 -12.83
CA LEU A 163 58.53 -8.13 -13.96
C LEU A 163 58.09 -9.56 -13.57
N GLY A 164 58.39 -9.97 -12.34
CA GLY A 164 57.96 -11.24 -11.76
C GLY A 164 56.44 -11.42 -11.68
N TYR A 165 55.68 -10.34 -11.64
CA TYR A 165 54.21 -10.30 -11.64
C TYR A 165 53.59 -9.97 -13.02
N ASP A 166 54.37 -9.97 -14.09
CA ASP A 166 53.92 -9.58 -15.44
C ASP A 166 53.39 -8.11 -15.49
N ILE A 167 54.00 -7.20 -14.73
CA ILE A 167 53.70 -5.75 -14.71
C ILE A 167 54.70 -4.98 -15.57
N ARG A 168 54.26 -3.93 -16.27
CA ARG A 168 55.15 -3.06 -17.07
C ARG A 168 55.90 -2.07 -16.16
N PRO A 169 57.23 -2.15 -16.00
CA PRO A 169 57.93 -1.34 -14.97
C PRO A 169 57.88 0.18 -15.16
N GLY A 170 57.73 0.66 -16.40
CA GLY A 170 57.70 2.11 -16.69
C GLY A 170 56.34 2.77 -16.47
N VAL A 171 55.26 1.99 -16.31
CA VAL A 171 53.89 2.52 -16.17
C VAL A 171 53.61 3.02 -14.75
N PRO A 172 53.91 2.28 -13.66
CA PRO A 172 53.64 2.73 -12.29
C PRO A 172 54.23 4.10 -11.97
N GLY A 173 55.46 4.39 -12.42
CA GLY A 173 56.10 5.69 -12.20
C GLY A 173 55.38 6.85 -12.90
N LYS A 174 54.80 6.62 -14.08
CA LYS A 174 53.98 7.61 -14.79
C LYS A 174 52.65 7.81 -14.07
N VAL A 175 52.00 6.73 -13.63
CA VAL A 175 50.74 6.79 -12.85
C VAL A 175 50.96 7.59 -11.57
N LYS A 176 52.05 7.30 -10.83
CA LYS A 176 52.38 7.99 -9.57
C LYS A 176 52.61 9.49 -9.77
N ARG A 177 53.25 9.90 -10.87
CA ARG A 177 53.45 11.31 -11.21
C ARG A 177 52.11 12.01 -11.45
N GLU A 178 51.23 11.37 -12.20
CA GLU A 178 49.93 11.96 -12.53
C GLU A 178 48.99 11.99 -11.33
N LEU A 179 49.00 10.95 -10.50
CA LEU A 179 48.31 10.92 -9.22
C LEU A 179 48.77 12.05 -8.29
N ARG A 180 50.08 12.33 -8.20
CA ARG A 180 50.58 13.47 -7.41
C ARG A 180 50.05 14.81 -7.92
N ARG A 181 49.96 15.00 -9.24
CA ARG A 181 49.38 16.22 -9.82
C ARG A 181 47.91 16.38 -9.42
N LEU A 182 47.12 15.30 -9.52
CA LEU A 182 45.70 15.30 -9.14
C LEU A 182 45.51 15.52 -7.63
N LYS A 183 46.34 14.90 -6.78
CA LYS A 183 46.35 15.12 -5.32
C LYS A 183 46.58 16.59 -4.97
N ASN A 184 47.59 17.21 -5.59
CA ASN A 184 47.91 18.62 -5.37
C ASN A 184 46.77 19.54 -5.82
N GLN A 185 46.10 19.20 -6.92
CA GLN A 185 44.95 19.96 -7.41
C GLN A 185 43.74 19.87 -6.46
N GLN A 186 43.54 18.73 -5.79
CA GLN A 186 42.46 18.50 -4.83
C GLN A 186 42.81 18.89 -3.38
N GLY A 187 44.06 19.28 -3.10
CA GLY A 187 44.52 19.58 -1.75
C GLY A 187 44.55 18.36 -0.81
N LEU A 188 44.70 17.15 -1.34
CA LEU A 188 44.72 15.91 -0.54
C LEU A 188 46.08 15.69 0.14
N ALA A 189 46.06 15.04 1.31
CA ALA A 189 47.26 14.65 2.03
C ALA A 189 48.08 13.59 1.26
N GLU A 190 49.41 13.61 1.48
CA GLU A 190 50.29 12.56 0.97
C GLU A 190 50.13 11.27 1.79
N CYS A 191 49.17 10.44 1.39
CA CYS A 191 49.04 9.06 1.89
C CYS A 191 49.31 8.03 0.78
N ASP A 192 49.75 6.84 1.18
CA ASP A 192 49.86 5.68 0.31
C ASP A 192 48.47 5.18 -0.10
N LEU A 193 48.37 4.59 -1.29
CA LEU A 193 47.12 4.06 -1.80
C LEU A 193 46.78 2.75 -1.07
N THR A 194 45.60 2.64 -0.48
CA THR A 194 45.13 1.43 0.20
C THR A 194 44.23 0.59 -0.72
N LEU A 195 44.17 -0.71 -0.44
CA LEU A 195 43.14 -1.56 -1.07
C LEU A 195 41.75 -1.10 -0.62
N PRO A 196 40.78 -0.96 -1.54
CA PRO A 196 39.46 -0.46 -1.20
C PRO A 196 38.65 -1.54 -0.46
N SER A 197 37.98 -1.15 0.62
CA SER A 197 36.97 -1.95 1.31
C SER A 197 35.68 -2.09 0.48
N ASP A 198 34.80 -3.05 0.81
CA ASP A 198 33.53 -3.27 0.09
C ASP A 198 32.69 -2.01 -0.09
N GLU A 199 32.66 -1.16 0.93
CA GLU A 199 31.91 0.09 0.90
C GLU A 199 32.59 1.14 0.00
N GLU A 200 33.91 1.30 0.12
CA GLU A 200 34.69 2.17 -0.76
C GLU A 200 34.57 1.72 -2.22
N ARG A 201 34.57 0.41 -2.48
CA ARG A 201 34.41 -0.14 -3.83
C ARG A 201 33.09 0.31 -4.47
N LYS A 202 31.97 0.26 -3.75
CA LYS A 202 30.67 0.75 -4.24
C LYS A 202 30.72 2.24 -4.56
N GLN A 203 31.34 3.04 -3.68
CA GLN A 203 31.48 4.48 -3.87
C GLN A 203 32.36 4.83 -5.08
N ILE A 204 33.44 4.08 -5.30
CA ILE A 204 34.30 4.23 -6.49
C ILE A 204 33.53 3.85 -7.76
N VAL A 205 32.78 2.74 -7.76
CA VAL A 205 31.94 2.33 -8.90
C VAL A 205 30.98 3.45 -9.29
N LYS A 206 30.29 4.06 -8.31
CA LYS A 206 29.42 5.23 -8.54
C LYS A 206 30.15 6.39 -9.22
N CYS A 207 31.37 6.71 -8.80
CA CYS A 207 32.18 7.75 -9.44
C CYS A 207 32.53 7.40 -10.89
N ILE A 208 32.89 6.14 -11.17
CA ILE A 208 33.20 5.67 -12.53
C ILE A 208 31.95 5.75 -13.43
N ILE A 209 30.80 5.31 -12.92
CA ILE A 209 29.50 5.38 -13.62
C ILE A 209 29.18 6.83 -13.96
N ALA A 210 29.30 7.74 -12.99
CA ALA A 210 29.05 9.16 -13.19
C ALA A 210 29.88 9.74 -14.34
N GLY A 211 31.19 9.45 -14.36
CA GLY A 211 32.08 9.94 -15.41
C GLY A 211 31.95 9.25 -16.76
N SER A 212 31.32 8.07 -16.81
CA SER A 212 31.15 7.28 -18.03
C SER A 212 29.68 7.16 -18.42
N ALA A 213 28.81 8.03 -17.90
CA ALA A 213 27.37 7.99 -18.11
C ALA A 213 26.99 8.16 -19.59
N ASP A 214 27.81 8.86 -20.37
CA ASP A 214 27.67 9.00 -21.82
C ASP A 214 28.02 7.72 -22.61
N LYS A 215 28.60 6.72 -21.94
CA LYS A 215 29.14 5.46 -22.48
C LYS A 215 28.50 4.23 -21.82
N LEU A 216 27.23 4.33 -21.46
CA LEU A 216 26.43 3.19 -21.00
C LEU A 216 26.29 2.18 -22.14
N TRP A 217 26.35 0.88 -21.85
CA TRP A 217 26.15 -0.26 -22.76
C TRP A 217 25.21 -1.27 -22.10
N ARG A 218 24.36 -1.93 -22.90
CA ARG A 218 23.46 -2.99 -22.44
C ARG A 218 23.73 -4.28 -23.17
N GLN A 219 23.52 -5.39 -22.48
CA GLN A 219 23.54 -6.72 -23.05
C GLN A 219 22.18 -7.04 -23.67
N ILE A 220 22.16 -7.46 -24.93
CA ILE A 220 20.98 -7.86 -25.68
C ILE A 220 21.19 -9.26 -26.24
N ASN A 221 20.13 -10.08 -26.24
CA ASN A 221 20.13 -11.31 -26.99
C ASN A 221 19.84 -11.00 -28.46
N ILE A 222 20.72 -11.41 -29.37
CA ILE A 222 20.56 -11.13 -30.81
C ILE A 222 19.23 -11.66 -31.38
N ARG A 223 18.64 -12.69 -30.75
CA ARG A 223 17.33 -13.23 -31.14
C ARG A 223 16.17 -12.27 -30.91
N ASP A 224 16.30 -11.40 -29.93
CA ASP A 224 15.27 -10.40 -29.59
C ASP A 224 15.25 -9.27 -30.65
N LEU A 225 16.39 -9.03 -31.30
CA LEU A 225 16.55 -8.05 -32.38
C LEU A 225 16.29 -8.65 -33.77
N VAL A 226 16.78 -9.87 -34.01
CA VAL A 226 16.72 -10.55 -35.31
C VAL A 226 16.24 -11.99 -35.09
N PRO A 227 14.92 -12.23 -35.14
CA PRO A 227 14.34 -13.56 -34.89
C PRO A 227 14.85 -14.66 -35.83
N SER A 228 15.32 -14.29 -37.02
CA SER A 228 15.89 -15.22 -38.02
C SER A 228 17.31 -15.68 -37.69
N TYR A 229 17.98 -15.07 -36.70
CA TYR A 229 19.34 -15.39 -36.32
C TYR A 229 19.38 -16.61 -35.38
N ARG A 230 19.83 -17.76 -35.91
CA ARG A 230 19.65 -19.08 -35.25
C ARG A 230 20.59 -19.36 -34.06
N TRP A 231 21.64 -18.58 -33.85
CA TRP A 231 22.66 -18.84 -32.80
C TRP A 231 22.39 -18.05 -31.51
N ARG A 232 22.68 -18.64 -30.33
CA ARG A 232 22.66 -17.95 -29.03
C ARG A 232 23.93 -17.10 -28.90
N SER A 233 23.86 -15.80 -29.18
CA SER A 233 24.95 -14.87 -28.86
C SER A 233 24.41 -13.68 -28.08
N GLU A 234 25.05 -13.39 -26.96
CA GLU A 234 24.93 -12.16 -26.19
C GLU A 234 25.77 -11.08 -26.87
N VAL A 235 25.17 -9.92 -27.13
CA VAL A 235 25.77 -8.79 -27.85
C VAL A 235 25.54 -7.52 -27.01
N PHE A 236 26.47 -6.59 -26.98
CA PHE A 236 26.25 -5.30 -26.31
C PHE A 236 25.84 -4.23 -27.32
N ALA A 237 24.87 -3.37 -26.99
CA ALA A 237 24.46 -2.29 -27.88
C ALA A 237 23.99 -1.05 -27.11
N VAL A 238 24.72 0.06 -27.21
CA VAL A 238 24.20 1.41 -26.91
C VAL A 238 24.89 2.40 -27.83
N ASP A 239 24.32 2.43 -29.01
CA ASP A 239 24.11 3.56 -29.89
C ASP A 239 23.10 2.95 -30.86
N THR A 240 21.99 3.61 -31.19
CA THR A 240 20.87 2.99 -31.93
C THR A 240 21.28 2.35 -33.29
N TYR A 241 22.55 2.50 -33.68
CA TYR A 241 23.16 2.04 -34.91
C TYR A 241 24.32 1.03 -34.75
N ARG A 242 24.83 0.72 -33.54
CA ARG A 242 26.01 -0.15 -33.37
C ARG A 242 25.79 -1.32 -32.40
N LEU A 243 25.77 -2.53 -32.97
CA LEU A 243 25.81 -3.81 -32.25
C LEU A 243 27.28 -4.26 -32.08
N MET A 244 27.73 -4.47 -30.85
CA MET A 244 29.06 -5.01 -30.55
C MET A 244 28.98 -6.47 -30.07
N ASP A 245 29.40 -7.41 -30.92
CA ASP A 245 29.53 -8.82 -30.54
C ASP A 245 30.80 -9.01 -29.70
N THR A 246 30.65 -9.05 -28.37
CA THR A 246 31.76 -9.33 -27.44
C THR A 246 32.07 -10.82 -27.32
N ASN A 247 31.28 -11.70 -27.96
CA ASN A 247 31.22 -13.10 -27.63
C ASN A 247 31.37 -14.02 -28.84
N ARG A 248 32.49 -13.89 -29.58
CA ARG A 248 32.96 -14.96 -30.46
C ARG A 248 34.46 -15.19 -30.35
N GLY A 249 34.83 -16.41 -29.92
CA GLY A 249 36.19 -16.93 -29.77
C GLY A 249 37.01 -17.08 -31.06
N ASN A 250 36.74 -16.30 -32.11
CA ASN A 250 37.53 -16.25 -33.32
C ASN A 250 38.77 -15.37 -33.10
N LEU A 251 39.96 -15.93 -33.26
CA LEU A 251 41.20 -15.18 -33.20
C LEU A 251 41.24 -14.11 -34.32
N TYR A 252 41.52 -12.85 -34.00
CA TYR A 252 41.80 -11.77 -34.97
C TYR A 252 43.31 -11.51 -35.03
N ARG A 253 43.84 -10.99 -36.14
CA ARG A 253 45.29 -10.81 -36.33
C ARG A 253 45.70 -9.34 -36.36
N ASN A 254 46.11 -8.74 -35.24
CA ASN A 254 46.35 -7.28 -35.15
C ASN A 254 47.32 -6.70 -36.22
N SER A 255 47.46 -5.38 -36.29
CA SER A 255 48.39 -4.66 -37.18
C SER A 255 49.87 -5.10 -37.06
N GLU A 256 50.25 -5.77 -35.97
CA GLU A 256 51.58 -6.36 -35.72
C GLU A 256 51.66 -7.85 -36.14
N GLY A 257 50.64 -8.36 -36.83
CA GLY A 257 50.56 -9.73 -37.32
C GLY A 257 50.30 -10.79 -36.23
N GLU A 258 49.75 -10.41 -35.07
CA GLU A 258 49.50 -11.29 -33.92
C GLU A 258 48.06 -11.80 -33.86
N GLU A 259 47.87 -13.12 -33.84
CA GLU A 259 46.56 -13.73 -33.55
C GLU A 259 46.17 -13.57 -32.07
N ARG A 260 45.04 -12.92 -31.81
CA ARG A 260 44.49 -12.56 -30.49
C ARG A 260 43.02 -12.93 -30.41
N LYS A 261 42.52 -13.39 -29.25
CA LYS A 261 41.08 -13.58 -29.06
C LYS A 261 40.43 -12.21 -28.74
N PRO A 262 39.34 -11.82 -29.40
CA PRO A 262 38.43 -10.80 -28.88
C PRO A 262 38.02 -11.23 -27.46
N SER A 263 37.92 -10.28 -26.53
CA SER A 263 37.29 -10.43 -25.20
C SER A 263 37.97 -11.18 -24.03
N ARG A 264 39.26 -11.55 -24.06
CA ARG A 264 39.96 -12.03 -22.83
C ARG A 264 40.69 -10.95 -21.99
N ARG A 265 40.58 -9.67 -22.36
CA ARG A 265 41.26 -8.58 -21.65
C ARG A 265 40.47 -8.02 -20.46
N SER A 266 39.14 -8.11 -20.50
CA SER A 266 38.30 -7.74 -19.37
C SER A 266 38.65 -8.62 -18.16
N ARG A 267 38.81 -7.97 -17.02
CA ARG A 267 39.08 -8.56 -15.70
C ARG A 267 37.78 -8.91 -15.00
N VAL A 268 36.66 -8.35 -15.45
CA VAL A 268 35.31 -8.64 -14.98
C VAL A 268 34.43 -9.26 -16.08
N LYS A 269 33.49 -10.11 -15.67
CA LYS A 269 32.36 -10.56 -16.47
C LYS A 269 31.33 -9.43 -16.54
N ALA A 270 30.99 -9.02 -17.75
CA ALA A 270 29.98 -7.99 -17.99
C ALA A 270 28.59 -8.47 -17.53
N GLY A 271 27.88 -7.60 -16.84
CA GLY A 271 26.48 -7.75 -16.44
C GLY A 271 25.50 -7.27 -17.51
N GLY A 272 24.24 -7.12 -17.13
CA GLY A 272 23.18 -6.65 -18.04
C GLY A 272 23.40 -5.22 -18.54
N PHE A 273 23.96 -4.36 -17.68
CA PHE A 273 24.40 -3.00 -18.02
C PHE A 273 25.85 -2.79 -17.61
N VAL A 274 26.61 -2.11 -18.46
CA VAL A 274 28.00 -1.75 -18.19
C VAL A 274 28.31 -0.36 -18.72
N VAL A 275 29.24 0.36 -18.11
CA VAL A 275 29.89 1.52 -18.74
C VAL A 275 31.29 1.12 -19.21
N ALA A 276 31.67 1.54 -20.41
CA ALA A 276 32.96 1.20 -21.00
C ALA A 276 33.34 2.12 -22.17
N ASP A 277 34.64 2.35 -22.34
CA ASP A 277 35.18 2.98 -23.54
C ASP A 277 35.20 2.00 -24.71
N THR A 278 35.11 2.51 -25.93
CA THR A 278 35.25 1.69 -27.15
C THR A 278 36.67 1.81 -27.70
N GLU A 279 37.35 0.69 -27.89
CA GLU A 279 38.65 0.62 -28.56
C GLU A 279 38.51 -0.12 -29.90
N ASP A 280 38.89 0.55 -30.99
CA ASP A 280 38.87 -0.02 -32.33
C ASP A 280 40.09 -0.91 -32.55
N ILE A 281 39.84 -2.21 -32.64
CA ILE A 281 40.85 -3.19 -32.97
C ILE A 281 40.93 -3.35 -34.48
N ARG A 282 42.02 -2.88 -35.07
CA ARG A 282 42.28 -3.00 -36.50
C ARG A 282 43.11 -4.24 -36.83
N PHE A 283 42.70 -4.99 -37.83
CA PHE A 283 43.46 -6.10 -38.38
C PHE A 283 43.24 -6.28 -39.87
N ARG A 284 44.21 -6.92 -40.55
CA ARG A 284 44.03 -7.31 -41.96
C ARG A 284 43.44 -8.71 -42.06
N LYS A 285 42.32 -8.84 -42.76
CA LYS A 285 41.70 -10.11 -43.14
C LYS A 285 41.57 -10.14 -44.66
N ASN A 286 42.20 -11.12 -45.31
CA ASN A 286 42.21 -11.26 -46.78
C ASN A 286 42.68 -10.01 -47.54
N GLY A 287 43.60 -9.21 -46.96
CA GLY A 287 44.11 -7.98 -47.57
C GLY A 287 43.31 -6.72 -47.26
N GLU A 288 42.10 -6.85 -46.71
CA GLU A 288 41.26 -5.73 -46.29
C GLU A 288 41.45 -5.44 -44.79
N GLU A 289 41.45 -4.16 -44.42
CA GLU A 289 41.48 -3.73 -43.02
C GLU A 289 40.08 -3.86 -42.42
N VAL A 290 39.93 -4.77 -41.47
CA VAL A 290 38.71 -4.97 -40.69
C VAL A 290 38.91 -4.30 -39.34
N VAL A 291 37.95 -3.46 -38.95
CA VAL A 291 37.90 -2.82 -37.63
C VAL A 291 36.82 -3.50 -36.80
N ILE A 292 37.21 -4.05 -35.65
CA ILE A 292 36.26 -4.56 -34.65
C ILE A 292 36.33 -3.64 -33.44
N PRO A 293 35.24 -2.93 -33.09
CA PRO A 293 35.20 -2.18 -31.86
C PRO A 293 35.06 -3.15 -30.66
N VAL A 294 35.78 -2.89 -29.58
CA VAL A 294 35.76 -3.70 -28.35
C VAL A 294 35.64 -2.80 -27.13
N LEU A 295 34.86 -3.23 -26.15
CA LEU A 295 34.72 -2.52 -24.88
C LEU A 295 35.99 -2.65 -24.02
N LYS A 296 36.50 -1.53 -23.52
CA LYS A 296 37.65 -1.41 -22.62
C LYS A 296 37.21 -0.76 -21.30
N GLY A 297 37.71 -1.29 -20.20
CA GLY A 297 37.46 -0.69 -18.88
C GLY A 297 36.04 -0.95 -18.39
N ILE A 298 35.54 -2.17 -18.56
CA ILE A 298 34.16 -2.53 -18.24
C ILE A 298 33.89 -2.31 -16.75
N THR A 299 32.84 -1.58 -16.43
CA THR A 299 32.30 -1.41 -15.08
C THR A 299 30.82 -1.78 -15.10
N ASN A 300 30.44 -2.76 -14.29
CA ASN A 300 29.05 -3.22 -14.16
C ASN A 300 28.20 -2.15 -13.46
N VAL A 301 26.97 -1.99 -13.95
CA VAL A 301 26.05 -0.93 -13.51
C VAL A 301 24.76 -1.56 -13.01
N SER A 302 24.36 -1.17 -11.79
CA SER A 302 22.99 -1.37 -11.31
C SER A 302 22.13 -0.18 -11.74
N LEU A 303 20.82 -0.40 -11.95
CA LEU A 303 19.93 0.68 -12.35
C LEU A 303 19.75 1.70 -11.21
N GLU A 304 19.83 1.24 -9.96
CA GLU A 304 19.76 2.06 -8.75
C GLU A 304 20.96 3.02 -8.67
N ASP A 305 22.18 2.51 -8.87
CA ASP A 305 23.39 3.35 -8.87
C ASP A 305 23.34 4.36 -10.03
N LEU A 306 22.88 3.93 -11.21
CA LEU A 306 22.73 4.82 -12.36
C LEU A 306 21.71 5.93 -12.10
N ALA A 307 20.57 5.61 -11.48
CA ALA A 307 19.55 6.59 -11.13
C ALA A 307 20.04 7.59 -10.07
N GLU A 308 20.93 7.17 -9.19
CA GLU A 308 21.53 8.04 -8.18
C GLU A 308 22.55 9.01 -8.78
N VAL A 309 23.44 8.54 -9.67
CA VAL A 309 24.58 9.36 -10.15
C VAL A 309 24.35 10.05 -11.48
N ALA A 310 23.39 9.55 -12.26
CA ALA A 310 23.02 10.08 -13.57
C ALA A 310 21.49 10.15 -13.76
N PRO A 311 20.74 10.84 -12.86
CA PRO A 311 19.28 10.94 -12.95
C PRO A 311 18.81 11.57 -14.28
N GLN A 312 19.62 12.44 -14.90
CA GLN A 312 19.34 13.08 -16.19
C GLN A 312 19.20 12.08 -17.36
N LEU A 313 19.64 10.83 -17.20
CA LEU A 313 19.43 9.79 -18.21
C LEU A 313 18.03 9.17 -18.13
N PHE A 314 17.32 9.36 -17.02
CA PHE A 314 15.99 8.82 -16.80
C PHE A 314 14.93 9.81 -17.24
N ARG A 315 13.85 9.28 -17.80
CA ARG A 315 12.62 10.03 -18.06
C ARG A 315 11.50 9.42 -17.27
N ASP A 316 10.75 10.26 -16.58
CA ASP A 316 9.57 9.82 -15.85
C ASP A 316 8.44 9.54 -16.82
N ILE A 317 7.91 8.31 -16.76
CA ILE A 317 6.72 7.90 -17.48
C ILE A 317 5.55 8.11 -16.54
N ASP A 318 4.59 8.93 -16.97
CA ASP A 318 3.34 9.11 -16.25
C ASP A 318 2.53 7.81 -16.18
N LYS A 319 2.15 7.40 -14.97
CA LYS A 319 1.27 6.26 -14.70
C LYS A 319 -0.10 6.70 -14.16
N GLY A 320 -0.36 8.00 -14.11
CA GLY A 320 -1.55 8.59 -13.51
C GLY A 320 -1.31 8.90 -12.03
N PHE A 321 -2.32 8.66 -11.21
CA PHE A 321 -2.36 9.13 -9.82
C PHE A 321 -2.55 7.99 -8.83
N ALA A 322 -2.06 8.22 -7.62
CA ALA A 322 -2.17 7.32 -6.48
C ALA A 322 -2.39 8.12 -5.20
N VAL A 323 -2.61 7.42 -4.08
CA VAL A 323 -2.71 8.05 -2.75
C VAL A 323 -1.37 7.93 -2.03
N GLY A 324 -0.86 9.03 -1.52
CA GLY A 324 0.32 9.13 -0.67
C GLY A 324 0.11 8.47 0.69
N GLY A 325 1.21 8.29 1.44
CA GLY A 325 1.12 7.75 2.81
C GLY A 325 0.43 8.70 3.79
N ASP A 326 0.31 9.97 3.42
CA ASP A 326 -0.37 11.06 4.12
C ASP A 326 -1.85 11.22 3.70
N GLY A 327 -2.35 10.35 2.82
CA GLY A 327 -3.74 10.42 2.33
C GLY A 327 -3.98 11.44 1.22
N ARG A 328 -2.93 12.12 0.73
CA ARG A 328 -3.02 13.11 -0.36
C ARG A 328 -2.86 12.47 -1.74
N PRO A 329 -3.50 13.01 -2.79
CA PRO A 329 -3.25 12.54 -4.15
C PRO A 329 -1.80 12.88 -4.57
N VAL A 330 -1.13 11.90 -5.17
CA VAL A 330 0.25 12.02 -5.67
C VAL A 330 0.33 11.45 -7.07
N LYS A 331 1.28 11.94 -7.87
CA LYS A 331 1.51 11.41 -9.21
C LYS A 331 2.37 10.16 -9.12
N LEU A 332 1.92 9.12 -9.80
CA LEU A 332 2.65 7.87 -9.91
C LEU A 332 3.50 7.95 -11.18
N VAL A 333 4.81 7.87 -11.02
CA VAL A 333 5.76 7.89 -12.13
C VAL A 333 6.61 6.62 -12.14
N GLU A 334 6.85 6.11 -13.33
CA GLU A 334 7.77 5.01 -13.57
C GLU A 334 8.97 5.58 -14.33
N SER A 335 10.11 5.69 -13.65
CA SER A 335 11.31 6.27 -14.26
C SER A 335 11.94 5.26 -15.20
N ALA A 336 12.24 5.67 -16.42
CA ALA A 336 12.78 4.76 -17.42
C ALA A 336 13.99 5.32 -18.14
N VAL A 337 14.91 4.42 -18.51
CA VAL A 337 16.11 4.72 -19.28
C VAL A 337 16.06 3.98 -20.61
N ASP A 338 16.80 4.49 -21.60
CA ASP A 338 16.96 3.87 -22.93
C ASP A 338 15.61 3.71 -23.66
N ASN A 339 14.98 4.84 -24.03
CA ASN A 339 13.72 4.89 -24.78
C ASN A 339 12.58 4.06 -24.16
N LYS A 340 12.44 4.10 -22.83
CA LYS A 340 11.37 3.43 -22.05
C LYS A 340 11.50 1.89 -21.98
N LEU A 341 12.61 1.31 -22.41
CA LEU A 341 12.81 -0.13 -22.41
C LEU A 341 13.07 -0.70 -21.01
N TYR A 342 13.73 0.08 -20.13
CA TYR A 342 14.04 -0.35 -18.78
C TYR A 342 13.49 0.63 -17.77
N LYS A 343 12.74 0.10 -16.82
CA LYS A 343 11.96 0.85 -15.85
C LYS A 343 12.53 0.58 -14.46
N LEU A 344 12.81 1.66 -13.74
CA LEU A 344 12.90 1.61 -12.29
C LEU A 344 11.49 1.39 -11.73
N GLY A 345 11.42 0.86 -10.50
CA GLY A 345 10.15 0.71 -9.80
C GLY A 345 9.35 2.02 -9.73
N GLU A 346 8.05 1.87 -9.50
CA GLU A 346 7.13 3.01 -9.41
C GLU A 346 7.49 3.91 -8.23
N ARG A 347 7.48 5.21 -8.47
CA ARG A 347 7.73 6.26 -7.47
C ARG A 347 6.53 7.17 -7.39
N LYS A 348 6.25 7.64 -6.17
CA LYS A 348 5.23 8.64 -5.89
C LYS A 348 5.92 10.00 -5.83
N VAL A 349 5.50 10.94 -6.66
CA VAL A 349 6.05 12.30 -6.70
C VAL A 349 4.94 13.32 -6.47
N ALA A 350 5.31 14.46 -5.90
CA ALA A 350 4.42 15.60 -5.79
C ALA A 350 3.99 16.05 -7.20
N ALA A 351 2.72 16.36 -7.35
CA ALA A 351 2.19 16.89 -8.59
C ALA A 351 1.36 18.12 -8.33
N GLU A 352 1.34 18.99 -9.33
CA GLU A 352 0.47 20.14 -9.36
C GLU A 352 -0.99 19.69 -9.54
N PRO A 353 -1.95 20.43 -8.96
CA PRO A 353 -3.37 20.14 -9.14
C PRO A 353 -3.75 20.25 -10.63
N SER A 354 -4.43 19.24 -11.15
CA SER A 354 -4.89 19.18 -12.54
C SER A 354 -6.30 18.60 -12.64
N GLU A 355 -6.96 18.80 -13.78
CA GLU A 355 -8.28 18.20 -14.06
C GLU A 355 -8.24 16.66 -14.01
N GLU A 356 -7.17 16.05 -14.52
CA GLU A 356 -6.99 14.59 -14.46
C GLU A 356 -6.82 14.10 -13.01
N MET A 357 -6.20 14.89 -12.14
CA MET A 357 -6.10 14.58 -10.71
C MET A 357 -7.47 14.71 -10.03
N ALA A 358 -8.26 15.71 -10.38
CA ALA A 358 -9.62 15.86 -9.87
C ALA A 358 -10.50 14.66 -10.24
N ASP A 359 -10.47 14.22 -11.50
CA ASP A 359 -11.18 13.02 -11.97
C ASP A 359 -10.75 11.76 -11.20
N PHE A 360 -9.44 11.60 -10.96
CA PHE A 360 -8.93 10.51 -10.12
C PHE A 360 -9.51 10.57 -8.70
N VAL A 361 -9.50 11.75 -8.05
CA VAL A 361 -10.01 11.93 -6.68
C VAL A 361 -11.50 11.61 -6.62
N VAL A 362 -12.30 12.09 -7.59
CA VAL A 362 -13.74 11.81 -7.68
C VAL A 362 -14.00 10.30 -7.72
N LYS A 363 -13.37 9.59 -8.67
CA LYS A 363 -13.52 8.14 -8.81
C LYS A 363 -13.06 7.37 -7.58
N LYS A 364 -12.00 7.86 -6.92
CA LYS A 364 -11.44 7.24 -5.73
C LYS A 364 -12.40 7.37 -4.55
N ILE A 365 -12.93 8.56 -4.29
CA ILE A 365 -13.94 8.80 -3.23
C ILE A 365 -15.21 8.01 -3.52
N ALA A 366 -15.71 8.05 -4.76
CA ALA A 366 -16.92 7.33 -5.16
C ALA A 366 -16.81 5.83 -4.86
N LYS A 367 -15.64 5.23 -5.10
CA LYS A 367 -15.39 3.82 -4.81
C LYS A 367 -15.26 3.51 -3.31
N GLU A 368 -14.52 4.32 -2.56
CA GLU A 368 -14.21 4.03 -1.14
C GLU A 368 -15.36 4.41 -0.19
N HIS A 369 -16.07 5.50 -0.47
CA HIS A 369 -17.16 6.01 0.37
C HIS A 369 -18.55 5.70 -0.18
N ARG A 370 -18.66 4.81 -1.18
CA ARG A 370 -19.93 4.43 -1.82
C ARG A 370 -21.02 4.09 -0.81
N TRP A 371 -20.69 3.24 0.17
CA TRP A 371 -21.66 2.79 1.17
C TRP A 371 -22.16 3.94 2.06
N GLU A 372 -21.25 4.82 2.46
CA GLU A 372 -21.54 5.94 3.37
C GLU A 372 -22.32 7.08 2.71
N LEU A 373 -22.05 7.32 1.42
CA LEU A 373 -22.62 8.44 0.66
C LEU A 373 -23.93 8.07 -0.03
N ILE A 374 -24.06 6.87 -0.61
CA ILE A 374 -25.28 6.42 -1.33
C ILE A 374 -25.88 5.11 -0.83
N GLY A 375 -25.07 4.23 -0.22
CA GLY A 375 -25.50 2.87 0.13
C GLY A 375 -26.68 2.84 1.10
N GLU A 376 -26.64 3.68 2.13
CA GLU A 376 -27.74 3.80 3.10
C GLU A 376 -29.03 4.30 2.44
N ALA A 377 -28.95 5.33 1.60
CA ALA A 377 -30.11 5.88 0.90
C ALA A 377 -30.75 4.85 -0.04
N ASN A 378 -29.95 4.13 -0.82
CA ASN A 378 -30.46 3.07 -1.69
C ASN A 378 -31.02 1.90 -0.89
N SER A 379 -30.44 1.55 0.27
CA SER A 379 -31.02 0.53 1.16
C SER A 379 -32.43 0.92 1.63
N GLN A 380 -32.62 2.19 2.00
CA GLN A 380 -33.93 2.72 2.36
C GLN A 380 -34.90 2.68 1.17
N LEU A 381 -34.48 3.11 -0.02
CA LEU A 381 -35.30 3.05 -1.24
C LEU A 381 -35.73 1.62 -1.59
N SER A 382 -34.81 0.64 -1.51
CA SER A 382 -35.17 -0.76 -1.75
C SER A 382 -36.16 -1.29 -0.70
N ARG A 383 -36.04 -0.87 0.57
CA ARG A 383 -37.02 -1.23 1.62
C ARG A 383 -38.40 -0.61 1.33
N LEU A 384 -38.43 0.66 0.96
CA LEU A 384 -39.67 1.36 0.59
C LEU A 384 -40.34 0.69 -0.61
N ALA A 385 -39.56 0.34 -1.64
CA ALA A 385 -40.08 -0.36 -2.81
C ALA A 385 -40.71 -1.70 -2.46
N ARG A 386 -40.11 -2.46 -1.53
CA ARG A 386 -40.70 -3.72 -1.04
C ARG A 386 -42.02 -3.49 -0.29
N LYS A 387 -42.11 -2.44 0.53
CA LYS A 387 -43.32 -2.08 1.30
C LYS A 387 -44.45 -1.59 0.39
N SER A 388 -44.20 -0.56 -0.39
CA SER A 388 -45.20 0.13 -1.22
C SER A 388 -45.48 -0.56 -2.54
N GLY A 389 -44.57 -1.43 -3.00
CA GLY A 389 -44.58 -2.04 -4.34
C GLY A 389 -44.43 -1.03 -5.47
N GLN A 390 -44.08 0.21 -5.14
CA GLN A 390 -43.72 1.25 -6.08
C GLN A 390 -42.22 1.16 -6.36
N GLU A 391 -41.82 1.20 -7.62
CA GLU A 391 -40.41 1.27 -7.98
C GLU A 391 -39.90 2.71 -7.78
N PHE A 392 -38.77 2.85 -7.10
CA PHE A 392 -38.07 4.11 -6.91
C PHE A 392 -36.76 4.09 -7.67
N ARG A 393 -36.33 5.25 -8.19
CA ARG A 393 -35.03 5.40 -8.83
C ARG A 393 -33.94 5.31 -7.76
N GLU A 394 -33.09 4.29 -7.84
CA GLU A 394 -31.88 4.20 -7.00
C GLU A 394 -30.82 5.18 -7.53
N PHE A 395 -30.01 5.72 -6.62
CA PHE A 395 -28.86 6.56 -6.98
C PHE A 395 -27.76 5.70 -7.59
N SER A 396 -27.25 6.11 -8.74
CA SER A 396 -26.18 5.39 -9.43
C SER A 396 -24.79 5.84 -8.98
N ASP A 397 -23.76 5.13 -9.42
CA ASP A 397 -22.38 5.53 -9.15
C ASP A 397 -22.05 6.83 -9.90
N GLU A 398 -22.69 7.09 -11.06
CA GLU A 398 -22.57 8.37 -11.78
C GLU A 398 -23.21 9.54 -11.04
N ASP A 399 -24.34 9.33 -10.34
CA ASP A 399 -24.94 10.37 -9.49
C ASP A 399 -23.97 10.75 -8.36
N LEU A 400 -23.30 9.76 -7.76
CA LEU A 400 -22.30 9.95 -6.72
C LEU A 400 -21.07 10.70 -7.24
N GLU A 401 -20.50 10.25 -8.36
CA GLU A 401 -19.36 10.92 -9.00
C GLU A 401 -19.66 12.38 -9.32
N THR A 402 -20.85 12.66 -9.85
CA THR A 402 -21.30 14.04 -10.15
C THR A 402 -21.32 14.90 -8.89
N ARG A 403 -21.88 14.38 -7.78
CA ARG A 403 -21.96 15.13 -6.52
C ARG A 403 -20.60 15.40 -5.90
N ILE A 404 -19.69 14.43 -5.97
CA ILE A 404 -18.32 14.61 -5.50
C ILE A 404 -17.59 15.64 -6.39
N ALA A 405 -17.79 15.60 -7.71
CA ALA A 405 -17.19 16.55 -8.63
C ALA A 405 -17.70 17.98 -8.40
N GLU A 406 -18.99 18.17 -8.17
CA GLU A 406 -19.59 19.47 -7.82
C GLU A 406 -19.00 20.02 -6.51
N HIS A 407 -18.93 19.18 -5.47
CA HIS A 407 -18.32 19.57 -4.19
C HIS A 407 -16.84 19.95 -4.37
N LEU A 408 -16.08 19.13 -5.12
CA LEU A 408 -14.67 19.38 -5.39
C LEU A 408 -14.44 20.66 -6.19
N ALA A 409 -15.34 20.99 -7.13
CA ALA A 409 -15.30 22.25 -7.88
C ALA A 409 -15.55 23.47 -6.98
N GLU A 410 -16.31 23.32 -5.90
CA GLU A 410 -16.56 24.38 -4.91
C GLU A 410 -15.37 24.57 -3.95
N VAL A 411 -14.83 23.48 -3.39
CA VAL A 411 -13.79 23.56 -2.34
C VAL A 411 -12.35 23.59 -2.87
N GLY A 412 -12.16 23.19 -4.13
CA GLY A 412 -10.86 23.06 -4.78
C GLY A 412 -10.02 21.87 -4.28
N LEU A 413 -9.03 21.46 -5.10
CA LEU A 413 -8.08 20.38 -4.76
C LEU A 413 -7.08 20.77 -3.67
N THR A 414 -6.83 22.06 -3.49
CA THR A 414 -5.87 22.61 -2.52
C THR A 414 -6.58 23.28 -1.36
N ASP A 415 -5.94 23.28 -0.19
CA ASP A 415 -6.38 24.02 0.98
C ASP A 415 -5.91 25.49 0.96
N GLU A 416 -6.21 26.23 2.02
CA GLU A 416 -5.86 27.65 2.17
C GLU A 416 -4.34 27.90 2.23
N THR A 417 -3.56 26.87 2.54
CA THR A 417 -2.09 26.92 2.57
C THR A 417 -1.44 26.62 1.22
N GLY A 418 -2.24 26.19 0.23
CA GLY A 418 -1.78 25.76 -1.09
C GLY A 418 -1.36 24.29 -1.16
N GLU A 419 -1.60 23.51 -0.10
CA GLU A 419 -1.30 22.08 -0.09
C GLU A 419 -2.50 21.26 -0.58
N LEU A 420 -2.26 20.09 -1.17
CA LEU A 420 -3.33 19.19 -1.63
C LEU A 420 -4.15 18.68 -0.43
N ARG A 421 -5.48 18.76 -0.54
CA ARG A 421 -6.39 18.19 0.45
C ARG A 421 -6.28 16.66 0.48
N THR A 422 -6.55 16.07 1.64
CA THR A 422 -6.63 14.61 1.74
C THR A 422 -7.95 14.10 1.14
N ILE A 423 -7.95 12.86 0.69
CA ILE A 423 -9.15 12.21 0.14
C ILE A 423 -10.28 12.18 1.17
N ASP A 424 -9.95 11.85 2.42
CA ASP A 424 -10.91 11.79 3.53
C ASP A 424 -11.53 13.15 3.85
N ASP A 425 -10.75 14.23 3.80
CA ASP A 425 -11.26 15.58 4.08
C ASP A 425 -12.27 16.03 3.03
N ILE A 426 -12.01 15.73 1.76
CA ILE A 426 -12.94 15.99 0.67
C ILE A 426 -14.20 15.12 0.86
N ALA A 427 -14.03 13.82 1.12
CA ALA A 427 -15.16 12.89 1.29
C ALA A 427 -16.10 13.28 2.43
N LYS A 428 -15.56 13.76 3.57
CA LYS A 428 -16.37 14.24 4.70
C LYS A 428 -17.21 15.48 4.39
N GLY A 429 -16.76 16.31 3.45
CA GLY A 429 -17.48 17.49 2.99
C GLY A 429 -18.63 17.17 2.02
N VAL A 430 -18.61 15.99 1.39
CA VAL A 430 -19.65 15.56 0.45
C VAL A 430 -20.95 15.24 1.19
N ALA A 431 -22.04 15.90 0.79
CA ALA A 431 -23.36 15.64 1.34
C ALA A 431 -23.82 14.21 1.02
N LYS A 432 -24.31 13.51 2.04
CA LYS A 432 -24.92 12.18 1.88
C LYS A 432 -26.24 12.29 1.13
N PHE A 433 -26.51 11.30 0.28
CA PHE A 433 -27.80 11.17 -0.37
C PHE A 433 -28.86 10.76 0.65
N ASN A 434 -30.09 11.18 0.41
CA ASN A 434 -31.25 10.78 1.20
C ASN A 434 -32.32 10.18 0.28
N ALA A 435 -33.18 9.30 0.82
CA ALA A 435 -34.25 8.71 0.03
C ALA A 435 -35.27 9.77 -0.46
N ALA A 436 -35.42 10.88 0.27
CA ALA A 436 -36.38 11.94 -0.03
C ALA A 436 -36.05 12.66 -1.35
N GLU A 437 -34.78 12.78 -1.70
CA GLU A 437 -34.31 13.33 -2.97
C GLU A 437 -34.80 12.51 -4.17
N SER A 438 -35.03 11.21 -4.01
CA SER A 438 -35.51 10.34 -5.10
C SER A 438 -37.03 10.27 -5.19
N CYS A 439 -37.73 10.15 -4.05
CA CYS A 439 -39.18 9.88 -4.04
C CYS A 439 -40.04 11.02 -3.48
N GLY A 440 -39.45 12.05 -2.88
CA GLY A 440 -40.15 13.16 -2.23
C GLY A 440 -40.51 12.86 -0.77
N GLN A 441 -40.38 13.88 0.10
CA GLN A 441 -40.67 13.72 1.53
C GLN A 441 -42.12 13.34 1.81
N ASP A 442 -43.08 13.93 1.09
CA ASP A 442 -44.51 13.64 1.27
C ASP A 442 -44.84 12.16 0.97
N VAL A 443 -44.20 11.59 -0.06
CA VAL A 443 -44.37 10.17 -0.44
C VAL A 443 -43.74 9.25 0.59
N LEU A 444 -42.56 9.60 1.12
CA LEU A 444 -41.94 8.88 2.23
C LEU A 444 -42.84 8.84 3.46
N ASP A 445 -43.37 10.00 3.85
CA ASP A 445 -44.21 10.12 5.03
C ASP A 445 -45.53 9.35 4.85
N GLU A 446 -46.11 9.38 3.64
CA GLU A 446 -47.30 8.60 3.30
C GLU A 446 -47.05 7.09 3.37
N ILE A 447 -45.95 6.60 2.78
CA ILE A 447 -45.60 5.17 2.80
C ILE A 447 -45.32 4.70 4.22
N ASN A 448 -44.55 5.47 5.00
CA ASN A 448 -44.25 5.12 6.39
C ASN A 448 -45.50 5.15 7.28
N ARG A 449 -46.46 6.03 6.99
CA ARG A 449 -47.77 6.04 7.66
C ARG A 449 -48.63 4.83 7.31
N LEU A 450 -48.62 4.40 6.05
CA LEU A 450 -49.39 3.24 5.58
C LEU A 450 -48.75 1.89 5.96
N TYR A 451 -47.41 1.86 6.05
CA TYR A 451 -46.59 0.66 6.26
C TYR A 451 -45.50 0.92 7.33
N PRO A 452 -45.90 1.07 8.61
CA PRO A 452 -44.97 1.40 9.69
C PRO A 452 -43.97 0.27 9.98
N ASP A 453 -42.71 0.61 10.28
CA ASP A 453 -41.66 -0.37 10.64
C ASP A 453 -41.91 -1.08 11.96
N TYR A 454 -42.76 -0.52 12.83
CA TYR A 454 -43.08 -1.06 14.14
C TYR A 454 -44.56 -0.90 14.44
N VAL A 455 -45.10 -1.85 15.20
CA VAL A 455 -46.42 -1.75 15.81
C VAL A 455 -46.25 -1.75 17.32
N GLU A 456 -46.85 -0.77 18.00
CA GLU A 456 -46.89 -0.74 19.45
C GLU A 456 -47.93 -1.72 19.99
N SER A 457 -47.50 -2.61 20.90
CA SER A 457 -48.42 -3.38 21.71
C SER A 457 -47.96 -3.50 23.16
N ASN A 458 -48.88 -3.24 24.10
CA ASN A 458 -48.64 -3.32 25.54
C ASN A 458 -47.36 -2.57 25.99
N GLY A 459 -47.09 -1.42 25.37
CA GLY A 459 -45.91 -0.60 25.66
C GLY A 459 -44.58 -1.16 25.12
N ARG A 460 -44.62 -2.08 24.14
CA ARG A 460 -43.45 -2.60 23.43
C ARG A 460 -43.58 -2.35 21.93
N GLU A 461 -42.51 -1.89 21.31
CA GLU A 461 -42.39 -1.78 19.86
C GLU A 461 -42.04 -3.15 19.26
N LEU A 462 -42.84 -3.60 18.30
CA LEU A 462 -42.65 -4.88 17.63
C LEU A 462 -42.31 -4.62 16.16
N PRO A 463 -41.13 -5.06 15.66
CA PRO A 463 -40.73 -4.84 14.28
C PRO A 463 -41.66 -5.56 13.31
N VAL A 464 -42.00 -4.89 12.22
CA VAL A 464 -42.84 -5.40 11.13
C VAL A 464 -42.05 -5.34 9.83
N GLU A 465 -41.89 -6.49 9.19
CA GLU A 465 -41.37 -6.56 7.83
C GLU A 465 -42.55 -6.65 6.85
N TYR A 466 -42.40 -6.13 5.64
CA TYR A 466 -43.44 -6.27 4.61
C TYR A 466 -42.85 -7.04 3.43
N ALA A 467 -43.51 -8.14 3.08
CA ALA A 467 -43.16 -8.95 1.92
C ALA A 467 -44.30 -8.87 0.90
N ARG A 468 -43.93 -8.71 -0.37
CA ARG A 468 -44.84 -8.85 -1.51
C ARG A 468 -44.41 -10.07 -2.31
N ASP A 469 -45.21 -11.13 -2.26
CA ASP A 469 -45.01 -12.34 -3.06
C ASP A 469 -46.31 -12.70 -3.77
N GLY A 470 -46.36 -12.48 -5.08
CA GLY A 470 -47.47 -12.81 -5.98
C GLY A 470 -48.85 -12.30 -5.54
N GLU A 471 -49.52 -13.07 -4.68
CA GLU A 471 -50.89 -12.87 -4.21
C GLU A 471 -51.00 -12.21 -2.82
N TYR A 472 -49.90 -12.09 -2.06
CA TYR A 472 -49.88 -11.55 -0.69
C TYR A 472 -49.32 -10.12 -0.62
N ILE A 473 -50.08 -9.21 0.00
CA ILE A 473 -49.65 -7.86 0.37
C ILE A 473 -50.03 -7.64 1.83
N GLY A 474 -49.07 -7.71 2.76
CA GLY A 474 -49.35 -7.53 4.19
C GLY A 474 -48.12 -7.59 5.10
N PRO A 475 -48.32 -7.32 6.41
CA PRO A 475 -47.26 -7.36 7.40
C PRO A 475 -46.83 -8.80 7.71
N TYR A 476 -45.52 -9.04 7.61
CA TYR A 476 -44.81 -10.24 7.99
C TYR A 476 -44.19 -10.07 9.38
N PHE A 477 -44.49 -10.99 10.29
CA PHE A 477 -43.87 -11.04 11.61
C PHE A 477 -42.93 -12.24 11.71
N ASP A 478 -41.68 -11.98 12.13
CA ASP A 478 -40.72 -13.06 12.38
C ASP A 478 -41.18 -13.96 13.55
N HIS A 479 -41.03 -15.28 13.39
CA HIS A 479 -41.40 -16.30 14.37
C HIS A 479 -40.70 -16.16 15.73
N GLY A 480 -39.52 -15.52 15.76
CA GLY A 480 -38.80 -15.22 17.00
C GLY A 480 -39.48 -14.12 17.83
N THR A 481 -40.32 -13.29 17.20
CA THR A 481 -40.88 -12.07 17.78
C THR A 481 -42.39 -12.21 18.03
N VAL A 482 -43.13 -12.80 17.08
CA VAL A 482 -44.58 -13.03 17.19
C VAL A 482 -44.92 -14.41 16.60
N GLY A 483 -45.25 -15.38 17.46
CA GLY A 483 -45.82 -16.67 17.03
C GLY A 483 -47.35 -16.61 16.91
N VAL A 484 -47.95 -17.60 16.24
CA VAL A 484 -49.44 -17.75 16.16
C VAL A 484 -50.08 -17.78 17.56
N ASP A 485 -49.35 -18.27 18.56
CA ASP A 485 -49.83 -18.35 19.94
C ASP A 485 -49.79 -16.99 20.68
N ASN A 486 -48.99 -16.03 20.23
CA ASN A 486 -48.78 -14.72 20.89
C ASN A 486 -49.23 -13.51 20.04
N ILE A 487 -49.67 -13.72 18.80
CA ILE A 487 -50.15 -12.65 17.89
C ILE A 487 -51.29 -11.80 18.48
N LEU A 488 -52.00 -12.33 19.46
CA LEU A 488 -53.11 -11.67 20.14
C LEU A 488 -52.66 -10.79 21.31
N ASP A 489 -51.45 -10.99 21.81
CA ASP A 489 -50.80 -10.07 22.75
C ASP A 489 -50.32 -8.81 22.02
N VAL A 490 -50.24 -8.85 20.68
CA VAL A 490 -49.89 -7.74 19.79
C VAL A 490 -51.11 -6.94 19.32
N TYR A 491 -52.28 -7.60 19.22
CA TYR A 491 -53.54 -6.98 18.82
C TYR A 491 -54.63 -7.20 19.90
N PRO A 492 -54.56 -6.49 21.05
CA PRO A 492 -55.61 -6.56 22.06
C PRO A 492 -56.88 -5.88 21.51
N LYS A 493 -57.96 -6.65 21.35
CA LYS A 493 -59.40 -6.37 21.14
C LYS A 493 -59.91 -5.08 20.44
N ASP A 494 -59.22 -3.96 20.51
CA ASP A 494 -59.65 -2.63 20.09
C ASP A 494 -58.96 -2.14 18.80
N THR A 495 -57.83 -2.74 18.40
CA THR A 495 -57.29 -2.56 17.05
C THR A 495 -58.03 -3.48 16.09
N THR A 496 -58.96 -2.92 15.33
CA THR A 496 -59.47 -3.53 14.10
C THR A 496 -58.28 -3.98 13.27
N ILE A 497 -58.03 -5.29 13.17
CA ILE A 497 -57.29 -5.83 12.02
C ILE A 497 -58.10 -5.35 10.81
N PRO A 498 -57.59 -4.43 9.98
CA PRO A 498 -58.37 -3.86 8.88
C PRO A 498 -58.92 -5.02 8.06
N SER A 499 -60.24 -5.07 7.90
CA SER A 499 -60.89 -6.16 7.16
C SER A 499 -60.31 -6.19 5.74
N GLY A 500 -59.46 -7.18 5.46
CA GLY A 500 -58.81 -7.33 4.16
C GLY A 500 -57.28 -7.47 4.18
N GLN A 501 -56.58 -7.13 5.28
CA GLN A 501 -55.14 -7.40 5.37
C GLN A 501 -54.89 -8.85 5.83
N GLN A 502 -54.26 -9.65 4.97
CA GLN A 502 -53.79 -10.98 5.31
C GLN A 502 -52.58 -10.85 6.26
N ILE A 503 -52.49 -11.62 7.34
CA ILE A 503 -51.32 -11.63 8.23
C ILE A 503 -50.54 -12.92 7.99
N MET A 504 -49.30 -12.81 7.55
CA MET A 504 -48.45 -13.98 7.33
C MET A 504 -47.62 -14.22 8.60
N CYS A 505 -47.83 -15.37 9.22
CA CYS A 505 -47.11 -15.79 10.41
C CYS A 505 -46.24 -16.98 10.07
N GLN A 506 -44.96 -16.93 10.41
CA GLN A 506 -44.11 -18.09 10.24
C GLN A 506 -44.47 -19.15 11.29
N THR A 507 -44.95 -20.31 10.86
CA THR A 507 -45.18 -21.47 11.72
C THR A 507 -44.10 -22.51 11.44
N LYS A 508 -43.50 -23.08 12.48
CA LYS A 508 -42.65 -24.27 12.33
C LYS A 508 -43.52 -25.46 11.94
N LYS A 509 -43.77 -25.64 10.64
CA LYS A 509 -44.28 -26.91 10.12
C LYS A 509 -43.10 -27.87 10.04
N HIS A 510 -43.16 -28.96 10.80
CA HIS A 510 -42.18 -30.04 10.70
C HIS A 510 -42.57 -30.91 9.50
N GLU A 511 -42.17 -30.50 8.29
CA GLU A 511 -42.26 -31.38 7.12
C GLU A 511 -40.97 -32.19 7.02
N PHE A 512 -41.10 -33.51 7.21
CA PHE A 512 -40.00 -34.45 6.99
C PHE A 512 -39.87 -34.73 5.49
N ILE A 513 -38.91 -34.07 4.85
CA ILE A 513 -38.42 -34.43 3.53
C ILE A 513 -36.95 -34.84 3.72
N GLY A 514 -36.71 -36.14 3.98
CA GLY A 514 -35.40 -36.65 4.38
C GLY A 514 -34.96 -36.20 5.79
N ASP A 515 -33.65 -35.99 5.99
CA ASP A 515 -33.02 -35.69 7.29
C ASP A 515 -32.89 -34.18 7.61
N GLN A 516 -33.54 -33.30 6.84
CA GLN A 516 -33.47 -31.84 7.05
C GLN A 516 -34.83 -31.27 7.47
N THR A 517 -34.82 -30.43 8.50
CA THR A 517 -36.00 -29.68 8.97
C THR A 517 -36.12 -28.38 8.17
N TRP A 518 -37.25 -28.19 7.48
CA TRP A 518 -37.55 -26.95 6.76
C TRP A 518 -38.61 -26.15 7.50
N THR A 519 -38.40 -24.84 7.65
CA THR A 519 -39.41 -23.90 8.13
C THR A 519 -40.28 -23.45 6.96
N SER A 520 -41.54 -23.89 6.89
CA SER A 520 -42.49 -23.43 5.87
C SER A 520 -43.22 -22.16 6.32
N LEU A 521 -43.32 -21.17 5.44
CA LEU A 521 -44.21 -20.01 5.65
C LEU A 521 -45.66 -20.44 5.42
N VAL A 522 -46.57 -20.10 6.34
CA VAL A 522 -48.00 -20.40 6.20
C VAL A 522 -48.78 -19.10 6.32
N ILE A 523 -49.60 -18.81 5.31
CA ILE A 523 -50.56 -17.71 5.37
C ILE A 523 -51.68 -18.16 6.29
N VAL A 524 -51.83 -17.52 7.46
CA VAL A 524 -52.92 -17.82 8.39
C VAL A 524 -54.03 -16.82 8.16
N LEU A 525 -55.21 -17.30 7.78
CA LEU A 525 -56.36 -16.42 7.59
C LEU A 525 -56.75 -15.77 8.93
N PRO A 526 -57.19 -14.50 8.94
CA PRO A 526 -57.58 -13.81 10.17
C PRO A 526 -58.63 -14.56 11.01
N GLU A 527 -59.47 -15.37 10.37
CA GLU A 527 -60.50 -16.17 11.03
C GLU A 527 -59.93 -17.37 11.81
N GLU A 528 -58.89 -18.04 11.28
CA GLU A 528 -58.24 -19.16 11.96
C GLU A 528 -57.49 -18.69 13.23
N VAL A 529 -56.88 -17.50 13.16
CA VAL A 529 -56.27 -16.84 14.33
C VAL A 529 -57.34 -16.56 15.40
N ARG A 530 -58.51 -16.05 15.01
CA ARG A 530 -59.62 -15.79 15.94
C ARG A 530 -60.19 -17.05 16.58
N GLU A 531 -60.23 -18.18 15.87
CA GLU A 531 -60.74 -19.43 16.45
C GLU A 531 -59.76 -20.04 17.47
N LYS A 532 -58.46 -20.06 17.15
CA LYS A 532 -57.42 -20.48 18.11
C LYS A 532 -57.39 -19.57 19.34
N ALA A 533 -57.57 -18.26 19.16
CA ALA A 533 -57.71 -17.29 20.25
C ALA A 533 -58.79 -17.68 21.26
N ARG A 534 -59.97 -18.08 20.75
CA ARG A 534 -61.09 -18.50 21.60
C ARG A 534 -60.74 -19.75 22.41
N LYS A 535 -60.05 -20.73 21.79
CA LYS A 535 -59.63 -21.97 22.45
C LYS A 535 -58.60 -21.72 23.56
N ILE A 536 -57.62 -20.84 23.33
CA ILE A 536 -56.59 -20.48 24.33
C ILE A 536 -57.22 -19.77 25.53
N ARG A 537 -58.10 -18.78 25.30
CA ARG A 537 -58.82 -18.08 26.38
C ARG A 537 -59.66 -19.02 27.23
N ALA A 538 -60.38 -19.96 26.60
CA ALA A 538 -61.17 -20.95 27.34
C ALA A 538 -60.29 -21.85 28.21
N ARG A 539 -59.04 -22.14 27.79
CA ARG A 539 -58.08 -22.92 28.57
C ARG A 539 -57.49 -22.12 29.73
N GLN A 540 -57.11 -20.86 29.50
CA GLN A 540 -56.60 -19.96 30.54
C GLN A 540 -57.66 -19.71 31.63
N GLN A 541 -58.91 -19.46 31.23
CA GLN A 541 -60.01 -19.26 32.18
C GLN A 541 -60.24 -20.51 33.05
N LYS A 542 -60.14 -21.72 32.48
CA LYS A 542 -60.18 -22.97 33.26
C LYS A 542 -59.00 -23.11 34.23
N GLN A 543 -57.80 -22.68 33.84
CA GLN A 543 -56.63 -22.70 34.72
C GLN A 543 -56.73 -21.68 35.86
N GLU A 544 -57.22 -20.47 35.59
CA GLU A 544 -57.47 -19.46 36.61
C GLU A 544 -58.55 -19.90 37.60
N GLU A 545 -59.63 -20.50 37.12
CA GLU A 545 -60.67 -21.07 37.99
C GLU A 545 -60.12 -22.22 38.86
N ALA A 546 -59.26 -23.08 38.31
CA ALA A 546 -58.60 -24.14 39.09
C ALA A 546 -57.66 -23.57 40.16
N ALA A 547 -56.83 -22.59 39.81
CA ALA A 547 -55.92 -21.92 40.75
C ALA A 547 -56.69 -21.16 41.85
N LYS A 548 -57.86 -20.58 41.52
CA LYS A 548 -58.73 -19.94 42.50
C LYS A 548 -59.31 -20.93 43.51
N ARG A 549 -59.68 -22.13 43.06
CA ARG A 549 -60.16 -23.23 43.95
C ARG A 549 -59.07 -23.74 44.88
N GLU A 550 -57.86 -23.92 44.36
CA GLU A 550 -56.70 -24.34 45.16
C GLU A 550 -56.33 -23.30 46.24
N ARG A 551 -56.33 -22.00 45.89
CA ARG A 551 -56.10 -20.94 46.90
C ARG A 551 -57.16 -20.92 48.00
N ALA A 552 -58.43 -21.12 47.63
CA ALA A 552 -59.51 -21.19 48.62
C ALA A 552 -59.34 -22.39 49.58
N PHE A 553 -58.94 -23.54 49.04
CA PHE A 553 -58.66 -24.74 49.84
C PHE A 553 -57.59 -24.51 50.91
N TYR A 554 -56.44 -23.94 50.54
CA TYR A 554 -55.37 -23.69 51.51
C TYR A 554 -55.73 -22.57 52.51
N ALA A 555 -56.55 -21.59 52.11
CA ALA A 555 -57.08 -20.60 53.04
C ALA A 555 -57.97 -21.24 54.12
N ASP A 556 -58.80 -22.23 53.75
CA ASP A 556 -59.63 -22.97 54.71
C ASP A 556 -58.78 -23.83 55.66
N VAL A 557 -57.71 -24.46 55.17
CA VAL A 557 -56.73 -25.18 56.00
C VAL A 557 -56.05 -24.24 57.01
N GLU A 558 -55.55 -23.08 56.55
CA GLU A 558 -54.92 -22.09 57.42
C GLU A 558 -55.87 -21.56 58.50
N ASN A 559 -57.13 -21.29 58.14
CA ASN A 559 -58.15 -20.87 59.09
C ASN A 559 -58.41 -21.94 60.16
N ALA A 560 -58.51 -23.21 59.77
CA ALA A 560 -58.72 -24.31 60.71
C ALA A 560 -57.51 -24.51 61.65
N ILE A 561 -56.28 -24.39 61.14
CA ILE A 561 -55.05 -24.44 61.95
C ILE A 561 -55.01 -23.27 62.93
N ALA A 562 -55.26 -22.04 62.46
CA ALA A 562 -55.28 -20.86 63.31
C ALA A 562 -56.31 -20.99 64.44
N TRP A 563 -57.47 -21.57 64.15
CA TRP A 563 -58.50 -21.81 65.15
C TRP A 563 -58.05 -22.83 66.20
N MET A 564 -57.40 -23.92 65.80
CA MET A 564 -56.82 -24.91 66.71
C MET A 564 -55.70 -24.31 67.58
N GLU A 565 -54.83 -23.49 66.99
CA GLU A 565 -53.73 -22.83 67.70
C GLU A 565 -54.24 -21.80 68.73
N SER A 566 -55.39 -21.16 68.48
CA SER A 566 -56.00 -20.16 69.37
C SER A 566 -56.32 -20.66 70.80
N PHE A 567 -56.53 -21.97 70.98
CA PHE A 567 -56.78 -22.55 72.32
C PHE A 567 -55.55 -22.53 73.24
N GLY A 568 -54.34 -22.34 72.70
CA GLY A 568 -53.09 -22.23 73.47
C GLY A 568 -52.77 -23.45 74.36
N ASN A 569 -51.87 -23.28 75.33
CA ASN A 569 -51.44 -24.36 76.24
C ASN A 569 -52.29 -24.45 77.52
N LYS A 570 -53.53 -23.96 77.49
CA LYS A 570 -54.43 -23.87 78.67
C LYS A 570 -55.31 -25.11 78.87
N LEU A 571 -55.24 -26.09 77.96
CA LEU A 571 -56.00 -27.33 78.03
C LEU A 571 -55.24 -28.42 78.83
N PRO A 572 -55.93 -29.43 79.40
CA PRO A 572 -55.30 -30.63 79.95
C PRO A 572 -54.36 -31.33 78.95
N VAL A 573 -53.31 -32.00 79.45
CA VAL A 573 -52.23 -32.60 78.64
C VAL A 573 -52.77 -33.55 77.55
N GLU A 574 -53.76 -34.37 77.87
CA GLU A 574 -54.39 -35.30 76.93
C GLU A 574 -55.12 -34.59 75.79
N LEU A 575 -55.80 -33.47 76.06
CA LEU A 575 -56.44 -32.65 75.04
C LEU A 575 -55.41 -31.88 74.21
N GLN A 576 -54.29 -31.46 74.79
CA GLN A 576 -53.18 -30.86 74.04
C GLN A 576 -52.55 -31.83 73.03
N LYS A 577 -52.41 -33.12 73.40
CA LYS A 577 -51.93 -34.17 72.49
C LYS A 577 -52.89 -34.38 71.33
N GLN A 578 -54.20 -34.43 71.60
CA GLN A 578 -55.22 -34.55 70.55
C GLN A 578 -55.27 -33.33 69.63
N ARG A 579 -55.18 -32.13 70.19
CA ARG A 579 -55.06 -30.89 69.42
C ARG A 579 -53.86 -30.93 68.47
N LEU A 580 -52.70 -31.35 68.99
CA LEU A 580 -51.47 -31.43 68.21
C LEU A 580 -51.61 -32.45 67.07
N ALA A 581 -52.21 -33.61 67.33
CA ALA A 581 -52.47 -34.63 66.30
C ALA A 581 -53.37 -34.08 65.18
N LEU A 582 -54.50 -33.46 65.51
CA LEU A 582 -55.40 -32.85 64.52
C LEU A 582 -54.77 -31.68 63.75
N THR A 583 -53.90 -30.90 64.41
CA THR A 583 -53.16 -29.82 63.75
C THR A 583 -52.12 -30.37 62.78
N ILE A 584 -51.46 -31.47 63.13
CA ILE A 584 -50.56 -32.20 62.23
C ILE A 584 -51.36 -32.74 61.05
N ASP A 585 -52.50 -33.39 61.29
CA ASP A 585 -53.36 -33.91 60.21
C ASP A 585 -53.78 -32.80 59.23
N LEU A 586 -54.20 -31.62 59.73
CA LEU A 586 -54.51 -30.46 58.89
C LEU A 586 -53.29 -29.96 58.08
N ARG A 587 -52.11 -29.94 58.69
CA ARG A 587 -50.86 -29.49 58.02
C ARG A 587 -50.37 -30.45 56.94
N TYR A 588 -50.76 -31.71 56.98
CA TYR A 588 -50.40 -32.73 55.99
C TYR A 588 -51.46 -32.94 54.90
N VAL A 589 -52.57 -32.19 54.93
CA VAL A 589 -53.57 -32.21 53.85
C VAL A 589 -53.06 -31.40 52.66
N ALA A 590 -52.93 -32.06 51.51
CA ALA A 590 -52.53 -31.47 50.25
C ALA A 590 -53.69 -31.43 49.25
N TYR A 591 -53.65 -30.45 48.35
CA TYR A 591 -54.58 -30.34 47.23
C TYR A 591 -54.07 -31.18 46.05
N GLU A 592 -54.57 -32.41 45.89
CA GLU A 592 -54.08 -33.34 44.85
C GLU A 592 -55.16 -33.68 43.79
N ASP A 593 -56.46 -33.61 44.12
CA ASP A 593 -57.57 -34.09 43.27
C ASP A 593 -58.99 -33.82 43.86
N GLU A 594 -60.06 -34.22 43.13
CA GLU A 594 -61.49 -33.95 43.44
C GLU A 594 -61.94 -34.36 44.85
N ASN A 595 -61.25 -35.31 45.49
CA ASN A 595 -61.57 -35.79 46.85
C ASN A 595 -60.85 -35.00 47.96
N SER A 596 -59.98 -34.05 47.61
CA SER A 596 -59.23 -33.25 48.58
C SER A 596 -60.16 -32.39 49.44
N ALA A 597 -61.19 -31.79 48.83
CA ALA A 597 -62.19 -30.99 49.53
C ALA A 597 -63.04 -31.81 50.53
N GLU A 598 -63.32 -33.07 50.21
CA GLU A 598 -64.08 -33.96 51.10
C GLU A 598 -63.24 -34.37 52.31
N LYS A 599 -61.96 -34.72 52.11
CA LYS A 599 -61.00 -34.98 53.19
C LYS A 599 -60.82 -33.77 54.11
N LEU A 600 -60.73 -32.56 53.54
CA LEU A 600 -60.65 -31.33 54.33
C LEU A 600 -61.93 -31.10 55.13
N ASN A 601 -63.11 -31.29 54.53
CA ASN A 601 -64.39 -31.17 55.24
C ASN A 601 -64.53 -32.18 56.38
N GLU A 602 -64.09 -33.42 56.20
CA GLU A 602 -64.05 -34.42 57.29
C GLU A 602 -63.14 -33.98 58.44
N LEU A 603 -61.97 -33.44 58.13
CA LEU A 603 -61.03 -32.94 59.14
C LEU A 603 -61.55 -31.68 59.83
N ILE A 604 -62.14 -30.74 59.10
CA ILE A 604 -62.82 -29.57 59.66
C ILE A 604 -63.97 -30.02 60.57
N THR A 605 -64.71 -31.07 60.21
CA THR A 605 -65.79 -31.62 61.05
C THR A 605 -65.24 -32.23 62.34
N LYS A 606 -64.14 -32.99 62.27
CA LYS A 606 -63.43 -33.55 63.44
C LYS A 606 -62.87 -32.45 64.34
N VAL A 607 -62.28 -31.41 63.74
CA VAL A 607 -61.80 -30.22 64.44
C VAL A 607 -62.95 -29.50 65.13
N THR A 608 -64.08 -29.32 64.46
CA THR A 608 -65.25 -28.63 65.01
C THR A 608 -65.88 -29.42 66.15
N SER A 609 -65.99 -30.74 66.05
CA SER A 609 -66.51 -31.59 67.13
C SER A 609 -65.57 -31.62 68.34
N TRP A 610 -64.26 -31.68 68.10
CA TRP A 610 -63.24 -31.57 69.14
C TRP A 610 -63.28 -30.19 69.82
N CYS A 611 -63.39 -29.10 69.05
CA CYS A 611 -63.54 -27.74 69.54
C CYS A 611 -64.81 -27.57 70.38
N ALA A 612 -65.94 -28.17 69.97
CA ALA A 612 -67.19 -28.14 70.74
C ALA A 612 -67.02 -28.84 72.10
N ALA A 613 -66.42 -30.04 72.12
CA ALA A 613 -66.12 -30.77 73.35
C ALA A 613 -65.12 -30.02 74.26
N CYS A 614 -64.17 -29.28 73.68
CA CYS A 614 -63.22 -28.46 74.43
C CYS A 614 -63.81 -27.11 74.90
N GLY A 615 -64.76 -26.55 74.17
CA GLY A 615 -65.52 -25.35 74.54
C GLY A 615 -66.37 -25.59 75.79
N GLU A 616 -66.95 -26.78 75.91
CA GLU A 616 -67.60 -27.25 77.15
C GLU A 616 -66.59 -27.39 78.30
N HIS A 617 -65.34 -27.76 78.01
CA HIS A 617 -64.26 -27.80 79.00
C HIS A 617 -63.76 -26.41 79.44
N GLN A 618 -63.78 -25.39 78.57
CA GLN A 618 -63.48 -24.00 78.96
C GLN A 618 -64.58 -23.40 79.84
N SER A 619 -65.86 -23.70 79.56
CA SER A 619 -66.97 -23.32 80.45
C SER A 619 -66.96 -24.11 81.77
N LEU A 620 -66.51 -25.38 81.77
CA LEU A 620 -66.31 -26.18 82.98
C LEU A 620 -65.04 -25.81 83.76
N SER A 621 -63.99 -25.27 83.13
CA SER A 621 -62.78 -24.78 83.83
C SER A 621 -63.01 -23.48 84.62
N LYS A 622 -64.10 -22.75 84.35
CA LYS A 622 -64.60 -21.66 85.19
C LYS A 622 -65.40 -22.13 86.42
N ALA A 623 -65.72 -23.43 86.53
CA ALA A 623 -66.56 -23.96 87.60
C ALA A 623 -65.78 -24.58 88.79
N TRP A 624 -64.45 -24.59 88.78
CA TRP A 624 -63.63 -25.12 89.89
C TRP A 624 -62.59 -24.08 90.38
N ASN A 625 -63.10 -22.92 90.78
CA ASN A 625 -62.52 -22.06 91.83
C ASN A 625 -63.59 -21.07 92.28
N ASN A 626 -64.41 -21.54 93.24
CA ASN A 626 -65.12 -20.80 94.29
C ASN A 626 -66.46 -21.46 94.59
N VAL A 627 -66.49 -22.35 95.58
CA VAL A 627 -67.65 -22.41 96.48
C VAL A 627 -67.17 -21.84 97.80
N LYS A 628 -67.81 -20.74 98.22
CA LYS A 628 -67.89 -20.42 99.63
C LYS A 628 -68.60 -21.57 100.32
N VAL A 629 -67.79 -22.29 101.09
CA VAL A 629 -68.04 -23.38 102.07
C VAL A 629 -68.47 -24.71 101.48
#